data_AF-R2P477-F1
#
_entry.id   AF-R2P477-F1
#
_cell.length_a   1.000
_cell.length_b   1.000
_cell.length_c   1.000
_cell.angle_alpha   90.00
_cell.angle_beta   90.00
_cell.angle_gamma   90.00
#
_symmetry.space_group_name_H-M   'P 1'
#
loop_
_entity.id
_entity.type
_entity.pdbx_description
1 polymer ?
#
loop_
_entity_poly.entity_id
_entity_poly.type
_entity_poly.pdbx_seq_one_letter_code
_entity_poly.pdbx_strand_id
1 'polypeptide(L)'
;MKKISVGLIGIAALGLLGACSSTNDAKVSNDKDGKLEIVTTFYPMYDFTKNIVGDEANVDLMVPAGSEPHDYEPSAKDMAKAHDADVFVYHNENMESWVPKAKESWKKAGPNVVEGTKDMILLPGSEEEDHDHGEEDHHHELDPHTWVSPKMAIKEVSNIKDQLVKLYPKKAKVFETNAEKYLTKLKRLDADYTTSLKEAKQKSFVTQHAAFGYLALDYGLKQVPIAGLSPEEEPSSGRLAELKEYVKKNKINYIYFEKNANDKIAKTLANEAGIKLEVLNPLESLTKEQMDNGEDYVSVMEDNLKALEKTTMVAGEEVVPEKEAKDEKTVANGYFKDADVKDRELSDYTGEWQSVYPLLKDGILDEVFDYKAKINKDMTAAEYKDYYTTGYKTDIDTINIKDNTIDFVVNGEHHQYTYKYVGYKILNYEKGNRGVRFNFETDDAGAGRFKYIQFSDHGIAPSKAEHFHIFFGGESQEKLYNELHNWPTFYPASLSKHEIAQEMMAH
;
A
#
# COMPACT_ATOMS: atom_id res chain seq x y z
N MET A 1 76.64 27.83 -0.67
CA MET A 1 77.19 27.25 -1.92
C MET A 1 77.02 25.73 -1.89
N LYS A 2 76.48 25.17 -2.99
CA LYS A 2 76.43 23.75 -3.41
C LYS A 2 75.47 22.81 -2.63
N LYS A 3 74.32 22.41 -3.21
CA LYS A 3 74.03 21.36 -4.23
C LYS A 3 73.70 20.00 -3.55
N ILE A 4 72.45 19.53 -3.55
CA ILE A 4 71.72 18.68 -4.54
C ILE A 4 71.88 17.15 -4.28
N SER A 5 70.73 16.52 -3.98
CA SER A 5 70.18 15.22 -4.46
C SER A 5 70.54 13.82 -3.91
N VAL A 6 69.46 13.14 -3.49
CA VAL A 6 68.93 11.78 -3.88
C VAL A 6 69.60 10.50 -3.32
N GLY A 7 68.76 9.63 -2.73
CA GLY A 7 69.01 8.18 -2.63
C GLY A 7 68.20 7.46 -1.54
N LEU A 8 67.22 6.63 -1.96
CA LEU A 8 66.23 5.87 -1.19
C LEU A 8 66.76 4.58 -0.52
N ILE A 9 65.86 3.87 0.20
CA ILE A 9 65.87 2.48 0.73
C ILE A 9 66.15 2.41 2.25
N GLY A 10 65.33 1.84 3.13
CA GLY A 10 64.02 1.18 3.07
C GLY A 10 63.71 0.68 4.49
N ILE A 11 62.48 0.90 5.00
CA ILE A 11 62.05 0.42 6.32
C ILE A 11 60.93 -0.59 6.12
N ALA A 12 61.23 -1.85 6.42
CA ALA A 12 60.26 -2.91 6.62
C ALA A 12 59.71 -2.78 8.04
N ALA A 13 58.41 -2.52 8.17
CA ALA A 13 57.67 -2.66 9.42
C ALA A 13 56.61 -3.76 9.24
N LEU A 14 56.85 -4.88 9.92
CA LEU A 14 55.92 -6.00 10.02
C LEU A 14 54.63 -5.55 10.71
N GLY A 15 53.51 -5.98 10.14
CA GLY A 15 52.17 -5.73 10.65
C GLY A 15 51.83 -6.50 11.92
N LEU A 16 50.97 -5.88 12.71
CA LEU A 16 50.06 -6.53 13.64
C LEU A 16 48.64 -6.19 13.18
N LEU A 17 47.99 -7.17 12.58
CA LEU A 17 46.60 -7.16 12.17
C LEU A 17 45.72 -7.26 13.42
N GLY A 18 45.09 -6.14 13.80
CA GLY A 18 43.90 -6.14 14.64
C GLY A 18 42.66 -6.23 13.74
N ALA A 19 42.16 -7.45 13.54
CA ALA A 19 40.87 -7.68 12.90
C ALA A 19 39.76 -7.29 13.88
N CYS A 20 39.11 -6.15 13.64
CA CYS A 20 37.80 -5.84 14.21
C CYS A 20 36.75 -5.91 13.10
N SER A 21 35.77 -6.75 13.37
CA SER A 21 34.53 -6.98 12.63
C SER A 21 33.83 -5.68 12.27
N SER A 22 33.45 -5.59 11.00
CA SER A 22 32.49 -4.62 10.47
C SER A 22 31.10 -4.85 11.07
N THR A 23 30.82 -4.17 12.17
CA THR A 23 29.46 -3.89 12.63
C THR A 23 29.07 -2.51 12.12
N ASN A 24 27.91 -2.40 11.47
CA ASN A 24 27.27 -1.12 11.20
C ASN A 24 27.05 -0.42 12.55
N ASP A 25 27.88 0.57 12.86
CA ASP A 25 27.71 1.41 14.04
C ASP A 25 26.46 2.28 13.82
N ALA A 26 25.37 1.90 14.48
CA ALA A 26 24.26 2.82 14.73
C ALA A 26 24.82 4.07 15.44
N LYS A 27 24.40 5.26 15.01
CA LYS A 27 24.73 6.52 15.70
C LYS A 27 24.47 6.35 17.19
N VAL A 28 25.53 6.45 17.99
CA VAL A 28 25.44 6.45 19.45
C VAL A 28 24.85 7.79 19.86
N SER A 29 23.73 7.72 20.59
CA SER A 29 22.92 8.84 21.10
C SER A 29 23.73 10.06 21.50
N ASN A 30 23.33 11.22 20.99
CA ASN A 30 24.06 12.47 21.14
C ASN A 30 23.38 13.41 22.16
N ASP A 31 23.05 12.95 23.39
CA ASP A 31 22.78 13.85 24.52
C ASP A 31 23.02 13.24 25.92
N LYS A 32 23.19 14.14 26.89
CA LYS A 32 23.76 13.96 28.24
C LYS A 32 23.01 13.05 29.22
N ASP A 33 21.81 12.56 28.86
CA ASP A 33 20.94 11.75 29.74
C ASP A 33 20.66 10.32 29.21
N GLY A 34 21.19 9.92 28.04
CA GLY A 34 21.05 8.54 27.51
C GLY A 34 19.68 8.19 26.89
N LYS A 35 18.84 9.20 26.62
CA LYS A 35 17.60 9.08 25.84
C LYS A 35 17.89 9.15 24.34
N LEU A 36 17.04 8.51 23.54
CA LEU A 36 17.07 8.64 22.09
C LEU A 36 16.36 9.92 21.66
N GLU A 37 16.87 10.59 20.63
CA GLU A 37 16.15 11.66 19.95
C GLU A 37 15.41 11.07 18.74
N ILE A 38 14.07 11.10 18.78
CA ILE A 38 13.21 10.53 17.74
C ILE A 38 12.35 11.63 17.14
N VAL A 39 12.42 11.77 15.82
CA VAL A 39 11.53 12.66 15.07
C VAL A 39 10.48 11.81 14.35
N THR A 40 9.22 12.14 14.58
CA THR A 40 8.05 11.55 13.93
C THR A 40 7.40 12.57 13.01
N THR A 41 6.76 12.13 11.93
CA THR A 41 6.12 13.01 10.95
C THR A 41 4.86 13.67 11.50
N PHE A 42 3.72 12.97 11.52
CA PHE A 42 2.42 13.48 11.93
C PHE A 42 1.85 12.69 13.13
N TYR A 43 0.63 13.03 13.56
CA TYR A 43 0.14 12.68 14.90
C TYR A 43 0.08 11.17 15.22
N PRO A 44 -0.44 10.27 14.37
CA PRO A 44 -0.44 8.83 14.65
C PRO A 44 0.97 8.26 14.80
N MET A 45 1.92 8.65 13.95
CA MET A 45 3.32 8.22 14.06
C MET A 45 3.95 8.70 15.38
N TYR A 46 3.61 9.90 15.82
CA TYR A 46 4.00 10.43 17.12
C TYR A 46 3.40 9.60 18.27
N ASP A 47 2.07 9.40 18.30
CA ASP A 47 1.39 8.70 19.39
C ASP A 47 1.84 7.23 19.49
N PHE A 48 1.90 6.53 18.36
CA PHE A 48 2.35 5.13 18.30
C PHE A 48 3.79 5.00 18.82
N THR A 49 4.70 5.82 18.30
CA THR A 49 6.11 5.80 18.69
C THR A 49 6.27 6.12 20.18
N LYS A 50 5.60 7.17 20.67
CA LYS A 50 5.64 7.59 22.08
C LYS A 50 5.15 6.49 23.01
N ASN A 51 4.06 5.80 22.65
CA ASN A 51 3.53 4.68 23.43
C ASN A 51 4.47 3.44 23.42
N ILE A 52 5.35 3.30 22.44
CA ILE A 52 6.36 2.22 22.39
C ILE A 52 7.59 2.59 23.23
N VAL A 53 8.14 3.79 23.03
CA VAL A 53 9.45 4.15 23.61
C VAL A 53 9.33 4.67 25.05
N GLY A 54 8.20 5.26 25.44
CA GLY A 54 8.01 5.83 26.77
C GLY A 54 9.12 6.81 27.14
N ASP A 55 9.65 6.68 28.36
CA ASP A 55 10.68 7.60 28.88
C ASP A 55 12.08 7.40 28.27
N GLU A 56 12.29 6.38 27.44
CA GLU A 56 13.59 6.04 26.85
C GLU A 56 14.01 6.97 25.69
N ALA A 57 13.09 7.82 25.23
CA ALA A 57 13.31 8.74 24.12
C ALA A 57 12.59 10.08 24.33
N ASN A 58 13.13 11.13 23.73
CA ASN A 58 12.41 12.35 23.43
C ASN A 58 11.79 12.18 22.03
N VAL A 59 10.46 12.26 21.94
CA VAL A 59 9.72 12.08 20.69
C VAL A 59 9.18 13.43 20.26
N ASP A 60 9.63 13.89 19.09
CA ASP A 60 9.23 15.15 18.49
C ASP A 60 8.24 14.91 17.34
N LEU A 61 7.15 15.66 17.35
CA LEU A 61 6.19 15.74 16.26
C LEU A 61 6.63 16.83 15.28
N MET A 62 6.91 16.45 14.02
CA MET A 62 7.41 17.37 12.99
C MET A 62 6.30 18.26 12.43
N VAL A 63 5.19 17.67 12.00
CA VAL A 63 4.03 18.41 11.49
C VAL A 63 3.34 19.10 12.66
N PRO A 64 3.22 20.43 12.68
CA PRO A 64 2.65 21.13 13.81
C PRO A 64 1.22 20.68 14.15
N ALA A 65 0.91 20.67 15.46
CA ALA A 65 -0.41 20.36 15.96
C ALA A 65 -1.51 21.24 15.33
N GLY A 66 -2.52 20.60 14.72
CA GLY A 66 -3.62 21.27 14.01
C GLY A 66 -3.31 21.72 12.58
N SER A 67 -2.19 21.28 11.99
CA SER A 67 -1.86 21.50 10.58
C SER A 67 -2.22 20.28 9.73
N GLU A 68 -2.55 20.53 8.47
CA GLU A 68 -2.81 19.52 7.43
C GLU A 68 -1.49 18.81 7.05
N PRO A 69 -1.33 17.50 7.31
CA PRO A 69 -0.11 16.78 6.96
C PRO A 69 0.04 16.46 5.47
N HIS A 70 -1.04 16.38 4.68
CA HIS A 70 -0.97 16.09 3.24
C HIS A 70 -0.19 17.19 2.49
N ASP A 71 -0.41 18.45 2.85
CA ASP A 71 0.24 19.62 2.23
C ASP A 71 1.61 19.96 2.87
N TYR A 72 2.07 19.16 3.82
CA TYR A 72 3.25 19.51 4.61
C TYR A 72 4.55 19.32 3.83
N GLU A 73 5.18 20.44 3.49
CA GLU A 73 6.56 20.47 3.01
C GLU A 73 7.54 20.81 4.15
N PRO A 74 8.53 19.95 4.45
CA PRO A 74 9.47 20.19 5.53
C PRO A 74 10.40 21.37 5.20
N SER A 75 10.58 22.28 6.17
CA SER A 75 11.56 23.35 6.02
C SER A 75 12.98 22.81 6.09
N ALA A 76 13.97 23.61 5.67
CA ALA A 76 15.39 23.26 5.85
C ALA A 76 15.77 22.96 7.31
N LYS A 77 15.05 23.58 8.27
CA LYS A 77 15.25 23.33 9.70
C LYS A 77 14.68 21.97 10.11
N ASP A 78 13.51 21.59 9.60
CA ASP A 78 12.87 20.30 9.90
C ASP A 78 13.70 19.16 9.31
N MET A 79 14.18 19.33 8.08
CA MET A 79 15.11 18.40 7.43
C MET A 79 16.42 18.23 8.20
N ALA A 80 16.99 19.31 8.73
CA ALA A 80 18.18 19.23 9.58
C ALA A 80 17.89 18.50 10.90
N LYS A 81 16.74 18.80 11.53
CA LYS A 81 16.30 18.12 12.76
C LYS A 81 16.12 16.62 12.56
N ALA A 82 15.45 16.21 11.48
CA ALA A 82 15.31 14.80 11.14
C ALA A 82 16.64 14.13 10.81
N HIS A 83 17.52 14.81 10.06
CA HIS A 83 18.87 14.31 9.77
C HIS A 83 19.70 14.03 11.05
N ASP A 84 19.59 14.92 12.04
CA ASP A 84 20.39 14.89 13.26
C ASP A 84 19.85 13.95 14.34
N ALA A 85 18.57 13.55 14.25
CA ALA A 85 17.94 12.59 15.15
C ALA A 85 18.61 11.21 15.13
N ASP A 86 18.39 10.44 16.19
CA ASP A 86 18.80 9.02 16.26
C ASP A 86 17.86 8.15 15.41
N VAL A 87 16.57 8.50 15.41
CA VAL A 87 15.51 7.81 14.64
C VAL A 87 14.60 8.83 13.96
N PHE A 88 14.25 8.56 12.71
CA PHE A 88 13.18 9.22 11.98
C PHE A 88 12.08 8.19 11.69
N VAL A 89 10.86 8.47 12.15
CA VAL A 89 9.68 7.61 11.95
C VAL A 89 8.69 8.34 11.04
N TYR A 90 8.35 7.70 9.93
CA TYR A 90 7.31 8.17 9.01
C TYR A 90 6.33 7.03 8.73
N HIS A 91 5.18 7.38 8.17
CA HIS A 91 4.13 6.40 7.91
C HIS A 91 4.39 5.60 6.64
N ASN A 92 4.35 6.28 5.49
CA ASN A 92 4.54 5.70 4.17
C ASN A 92 4.86 6.80 3.14
N GLU A 93 5.54 6.46 2.04
CA GLU A 93 5.85 7.43 0.98
C GLU A 93 4.63 7.95 0.21
N ASN A 94 3.49 7.28 0.29
CA ASN A 94 2.19 7.76 -0.20
C ASN A 94 1.50 8.73 0.78
N MET A 95 2.09 9.02 1.94
CA MET A 95 1.66 10.10 2.83
C MET A 95 2.72 11.19 2.83
N GLU A 96 3.93 10.84 3.23
CA GLU A 96 5.04 11.79 3.31
C GLU A 96 5.91 11.71 2.04
N SER A 97 5.37 12.17 0.91
CA SER A 97 5.97 12.07 -0.44
C SER A 97 7.37 12.68 -0.59
N TRP A 98 7.77 13.54 0.34
CA TRP A 98 9.12 14.13 0.41
C TRP A 98 10.18 13.17 1.00
N VAL A 99 9.77 12.12 1.71
CA VAL A 99 10.66 11.20 2.44
C VAL A 99 11.61 10.42 1.52
N PRO A 100 11.21 9.90 0.34
CA PRO A 100 12.15 9.24 -0.58
C PRO A 100 13.35 10.12 -0.97
N LYS A 101 13.09 11.40 -1.29
CA LYS A 101 14.16 12.39 -1.60
C LYS A 101 15.03 12.68 -0.38
N ALA A 102 14.43 12.79 0.80
CA ALA A 102 15.16 12.94 2.06
C ALA A 102 16.12 11.75 2.32
N LYS A 103 15.61 10.51 2.20
CA LYS A 103 16.37 9.27 2.36
C LYS A 103 17.54 9.21 1.39
N GLU A 104 17.36 9.64 0.14
CA GLU A 104 18.45 9.70 -0.84
C GLU A 104 19.57 10.65 -0.41
N SER A 105 19.21 11.84 0.09
CA SER A 105 20.16 12.82 0.62
C SER A 105 20.93 12.30 1.85
N TRP A 106 20.27 11.52 2.71
CA TRP A 106 20.83 10.98 3.95
C TRP A 106 21.74 9.75 3.78
N LYS A 107 21.83 9.13 2.60
CA LYS A 107 22.55 7.85 2.36
C LYS A 107 24.00 7.79 2.87
N LYS A 108 24.65 8.92 3.15
CA LYS A 108 26.03 9.00 3.68
C LYS A 108 26.13 9.35 5.16
N ALA A 109 25.09 9.97 5.73
CA ALA A 109 24.96 10.36 7.12
C ALA A 109 23.49 10.76 7.34
N GLY A 110 22.81 10.14 8.30
CA GLY A 110 21.39 10.40 8.58
C GLY A 110 20.88 9.61 9.78
N PRO A 111 19.59 9.72 10.11
CA PRO A 111 18.95 8.98 11.19
C PRO A 111 18.77 7.51 10.81
N ASN A 112 18.50 6.66 11.80
CA ASN A 112 17.89 5.37 11.50
C ASN A 112 16.44 5.60 11.07
N VAL A 113 16.04 5.06 9.92
CA VAL A 113 14.70 5.27 9.39
C VAL A 113 13.79 4.09 9.77
N VAL A 114 12.61 4.41 10.29
CA VAL A 114 11.53 3.47 10.62
C VAL A 114 10.31 3.87 9.80
N GLU A 115 9.73 2.90 9.09
CA GLU A 115 8.52 3.09 8.29
C GLU A 115 7.35 2.37 8.96
N GLY A 116 6.25 3.09 9.21
CA GLY A 116 5.09 2.59 9.93
C GLY A 116 4.41 1.42 9.23
N THR A 117 4.17 1.57 7.93
CA THR A 117 3.50 0.56 7.10
C THR A 117 4.44 -0.48 6.51
N LYS A 118 5.69 -0.55 6.98
CA LYS A 118 6.67 -1.49 6.42
C LYS A 118 6.12 -2.91 6.34
N ASP A 119 6.25 -3.53 5.16
CA ASP A 119 5.78 -4.88 4.85
C ASP A 119 4.23 -5.05 4.84
N MET A 120 3.45 -3.97 4.99
CA MET A 120 1.98 -3.97 4.81
C MET A 120 1.64 -3.71 3.34
N ILE A 121 0.68 -4.45 2.81
CA ILE A 121 0.12 -4.20 1.48
C ILE A 121 -0.93 -3.09 1.59
N LEU A 122 -0.84 -2.08 0.73
CA LEU A 122 -1.77 -0.97 0.65
C LEU A 122 -2.76 -1.15 -0.51
N LEU A 123 -3.91 -0.52 -0.39
CA LEU A 123 -4.92 -0.44 -1.45
C LEU A 123 -4.62 0.74 -2.38
N PRO A 124 -5.10 0.71 -3.64
CA PRO A 124 -5.07 1.88 -4.50
C PRO A 124 -5.77 3.07 -3.87
N GLY A 125 -5.25 4.27 -4.13
CA GLY A 125 -5.95 5.51 -3.82
C GLY A 125 -7.29 5.59 -4.56
N SER A 126 -8.27 6.32 -4.02
CA SER A 126 -9.47 6.65 -4.78
C SER A 126 -9.12 7.63 -5.90
N GLU A 127 -9.46 7.30 -7.15
CA GLU A 127 -9.43 8.26 -8.26
C GLU A 127 -10.50 9.34 -8.04
N GLU A 128 -10.15 10.43 -7.37
CA GLU A 128 -10.89 11.69 -7.44
C GLU A 128 -10.64 12.30 -8.83
N GLU A 129 -11.34 11.85 -9.88
CA GLU A 129 -11.33 12.58 -11.16
C GLU A 129 -12.06 13.93 -10.98
N ASP A 130 -11.37 14.97 -10.50
CA ASP A 130 -11.83 16.35 -10.59
C ASP A 130 -11.07 17.11 -11.71
N HIS A 131 -11.77 17.26 -12.82
CA HIS A 131 -11.43 18.18 -13.91
C HIS A 131 -12.02 19.57 -13.63
N ASP A 132 -11.87 20.12 -12.42
CA ASP A 132 -12.17 21.53 -12.18
C ASP A 132 -10.95 22.26 -11.63
N HIS A 133 -10.72 23.44 -12.22
CA HIS A 133 -9.44 24.13 -12.11
C HIS A 133 -9.29 24.81 -10.75
N GLY A 134 -8.42 24.23 -9.91
CA GLY A 134 -7.69 24.96 -8.87
C GLY A 134 -7.83 24.36 -7.48
N GLU A 135 -7.05 23.33 -7.19
CA GLU A 135 -6.04 23.19 -6.12
C GLU A 135 -5.28 21.89 -6.43
N GLU A 136 -4.03 21.72 -5.98
CA GLU A 136 -3.24 20.53 -6.30
C GLU A 136 -3.74 19.33 -5.47
N ASP A 137 -4.71 18.57 -5.97
CA ASP A 137 -5.09 17.29 -5.34
C ASP A 137 -3.87 16.35 -5.33
N HIS A 138 -3.39 16.04 -4.13
CA HIS A 138 -2.28 15.13 -3.87
C HIS A 138 -2.69 13.68 -4.15
N HIS A 139 -2.79 13.32 -5.43
CA HIS A 139 -3.03 11.94 -5.83
C HIS A 139 -1.79 11.08 -5.54
N HIS A 140 -1.95 10.17 -4.57
CA HIS A 140 -1.03 9.07 -4.33
C HIS A 140 -1.53 7.81 -5.02
N GLU A 141 -0.61 6.99 -5.51
CA GLU A 141 -0.94 5.71 -6.17
C GLU A 141 -1.67 4.77 -5.21
N LEU A 142 -1.30 4.82 -3.93
CA LEU A 142 -1.87 3.99 -2.86
C LEU A 142 -2.52 4.87 -1.80
N ASP A 143 -3.63 4.40 -1.23
CA ASP A 143 -4.31 5.04 -0.11
C ASP A 143 -3.44 4.92 1.16
N PRO A 144 -2.96 6.04 1.75
CA PRO A 144 -2.10 5.98 2.93
C PRO A 144 -2.86 5.75 4.23
N HIS A 145 -4.19 5.89 4.29
CA HIS A 145 -4.95 6.04 5.54
C HIS A 145 -5.17 4.74 6.32
N THR A 146 -4.15 3.91 6.48
CA THR A 146 -4.24 2.64 7.20
C THR A 146 -4.52 2.84 8.70
N TRP A 147 -3.99 3.90 9.31
CA TRP A 147 -4.07 4.12 10.76
C TRP A 147 -5.49 4.35 11.27
N VAL A 148 -6.44 4.78 10.42
CA VAL A 148 -7.84 4.95 10.84
C VAL A 148 -8.59 3.62 10.99
N SER A 149 -7.99 2.48 10.65
CA SER A 149 -8.48 1.17 11.07
C SER A 149 -7.73 0.71 12.32
N PRO A 150 -8.40 0.49 13.48
CA PRO A 150 -7.74 -0.06 14.66
C PRO A 150 -7.02 -1.39 14.39
N LYS A 151 -7.56 -2.21 13.47
CA LYS A 151 -6.94 -3.46 13.03
C LYS A 151 -5.61 -3.25 12.31
N MET A 152 -5.50 -2.21 11.51
CA MET A 152 -4.27 -1.85 10.78
C MET A 152 -3.28 -1.10 11.68
N ALA A 153 -3.76 -0.22 12.58
CA ALA A 153 -2.93 0.43 13.59
C ALA A 153 -2.19 -0.58 14.49
N ILE A 154 -2.81 -1.73 14.82
CA ILE A 154 -2.14 -2.84 15.53
C ILE A 154 -0.91 -3.35 14.75
N LYS A 155 -1.01 -3.45 13.42
CA LYS A 155 0.10 -3.87 12.55
C LYS A 155 1.19 -2.81 12.53
N GLU A 156 0.84 -1.55 12.32
CA GLU A 156 1.80 -0.43 12.29
C GLU A 156 2.58 -0.30 13.60
N VAL A 157 1.89 -0.32 14.76
CA VAL A 157 2.55 -0.30 16.07
C VAL A 157 3.50 -1.48 16.23
N SER A 158 3.11 -2.67 15.74
CA SER A 158 3.97 -3.86 15.79
C SER A 158 5.21 -3.67 14.90
N ASN A 159 5.05 -3.14 13.69
CA ASN A 159 6.12 -2.86 12.74
C ASN A 159 7.11 -1.81 13.27
N ILE A 160 6.61 -0.70 13.83
CA ILE A 160 7.45 0.33 14.45
C ILE A 160 8.23 -0.28 15.61
N LYS A 161 7.56 -1.04 16.49
CA LYS A 161 8.20 -1.72 17.63
C LYS A 161 9.29 -2.70 17.17
N ASP A 162 9.03 -3.54 16.17
CA ASP A 162 9.99 -4.54 15.69
C ASP A 162 11.25 -3.88 15.08
N GLN A 163 11.05 -2.78 14.34
CA GLN A 163 12.17 -2.00 13.82
C GLN A 163 12.98 -1.32 14.93
N LEU A 164 12.31 -0.71 15.92
CA LEU A 164 12.98 -0.07 17.06
C LEU A 164 13.74 -1.08 17.94
N VAL A 165 13.17 -2.27 18.17
CA VAL A 165 13.83 -3.37 18.90
C VAL A 165 15.09 -3.84 18.15
N LYS A 166 15.01 -3.96 16.83
CA LYS A 166 16.15 -4.34 15.99
C LYS A 166 17.27 -3.30 16.02
N LEU A 167 16.92 -2.01 16.01
CA LEU A 167 17.87 -0.90 16.06
C LEU A 167 18.50 -0.73 17.45
N TYR A 168 17.72 -0.95 18.52
CA TYR A 168 18.14 -0.72 19.91
C TYR A 168 17.89 -1.93 20.81
N PRO A 169 18.61 -3.05 20.61
CA PRO A 169 18.38 -4.31 21.33
C PRO A 169 18.54 -4.19 22.86
N LYS A 170 19.31 -3.19 23.35
CA LYS A 170 19.46 -2.92 24.78
C LYS A 170 18.18 -2.34 25.43
N LYS A 171 17.35 -1.65 24.64
CA LYS A 171 16.06 -1.06 25.08
C LYS A 171 14.86 -1.94 24.73
N ALA A 172 15.09 -3.06 24.03
CA ALA A 172 14.06 -3.95 23.51
C ALA A 172 13.01 -4.35 24.55
N LYS A 173 13.44 -4.75 25.76
CA LYS A 173 12.50 -5.21 26.79
C LYS A 173 11.50 -4.12 27.22
N VAL A 174 11.95 -2.86 27.27
CA VAL A 174 11.09 -1.72 27.60
C VAL A 174 10.12 -1.46 26.45
N PHE A 175 10.62 -1.44 25.20
CA PHE A 175 9.80 -1.25 24.01
C PHE A 175 8.72 -2.31 23.85
N GLU A 176 9.07 -3.59 24.00
CA GLU A 176 8.13 -4.70 23.96
C GLU A 176 7.05 -4.58 25.04
N THR A 177 7.45 -4.24 26.28
CA THR A 177 6.51 -4.13 27.41
C THR A 177 5.54 -2.98 27.23
N ASN A 178 6.01 -1.84 26.72
CA ASN A 178 5.18 -0.67 26.49
C ASN A 178 4.26 -0.87 25.27
N ALA A 179 4.81 -1.41 24.17
CA ALA A 179 4.03 -1.77 23.00
C ALA A 179 2.92 -2.78 23.35
N GLU A 180 3.18 -3.80 24.16
CA GLU A 180 2.15 -4.78 24.58
C GLU A 180 0.99 -4.12 25.34
N LYS A 181 1.27 -3.13 26.20
CA LYS A 181 0.23 -2.35 26.88
C LYS A 181 -0.62 -1.56 25.89
N TYR A 182 0.01 -0.89 24.93
CA TYR A 182 -0.69 -0.10 23.94
C TYR A 182 -1.48 -0.98 22.96
N LEU A 183 -0.88 -2.06 22.46
CA LEU A 183 -1.55 -3.07 21.64
C LEU A 183 -2.75 -3.70 22.34
N THR A 184 -2.74 -3.82 23.67
CA THR A 184 -3.92 -4.29 24.43
C THR A 184 -5.07 -3.29 24.33
N LYS A 185 -4.79 -1.98 24.38
CA LYS A 185 -5.82 -0.94 24.17
C LYS A 185 -6.35 -1.00 22.73
N LEU A 186 -5.47 -1.07 21.74
CA LEU A 186 -5.85 -1.14 20.33
C LEU A 186 -6.67 -2.39 20.00
N LYS A 187 -6.31 -3.56 20.56
CA LYS A 187 -7.10 -4.81 20.41
C LYS A 187 -8.49 -4.70 21.03
N ARG A 188 -8.62 -3.97 22.14
CA ARG A 188 -9.93 -3.69 22.72
C ARG A 188 -10.75 -2.77 21.81
N LEU A 189 -10.14 -1.70 21.30
CA LEU A 189 -10.76 -0.78 20.35
C LEU A 189 -11.22 -1.52 19.08
N ASP A 190 -10.38 -2.38 18.50
CA ASP A 190 -10.74 -3.25 17.37
C ASP A 190 -11.91 -4.18 17.69
N ALA A 191 -11.94 -4.77 18.89
CA ALA A 191 -13.06 -5.61 19.32
C ALA A 191 -14.36 -4.81 19.49
N ASP A 192 -14.28 -3.57 20.00
CA ASP A 192 -15.43 -2.67 20.16
C ASP A 192 -15.99 -2.27 18.78
N TYR A 193 -15.13 -1.89 17.83
CA TYR A 193 -15.49 -1.62 16.44
C TYR A 193 -16.13 -2.85 15.76
N THR A 194 -15.49 -4.02 15.87
CA THR A 194 -15.99 -5.28 15.30
C THR A 194 -17.36 -5.63 15.87
N THR A 195 -17.55 -5.52 17.18
CA THR A 195 -18.80 -5.91 17.84
C THR A 195 -19.94 -4.95 17.47
N SER A 196 -19.68 -3.65 17.51
CA SER A 196 -20.70 -2.64 17.20
C SER A 196 -21.09 -2.69 15.72
N LEU A 197 -20.12 -2.57 14.81
CA LEU A 197 -20.38 -2.40 13.37
C LEU A 197 -20.87 -3.69 12.68
N LYS A 198 -20.69 -4.86 13.31
CA LYS A 198 -21.33 -6.10 12.84
C LYS A 198 -22.86 -6.01 12.83
N GLU A 199 -23.44 -5.24 13.76
CA GLU A 199 -24.89 -5.03 13.89
C GLU A 199 -25.40 -3.84 13.04
N ALA A 200 -24.54 -3.27 12.17
CA ALA A 200 -24.88 -2.16 11.30
C ALA A 200 -26.06 -2.51 10.38
N LYS A 201 -27.12 -1.70 10.48
CA LYS A 201 -28.31 -1.75 9.62
C LYS A 201 -28.16 -0.91 8.37
N GLN A 202 -27.28 0.09 8.43
CA GLN A 202 -26.80 0.85 7.30
C GLN A 202 -25.28 0.68 7.23
N LYS A 203 -24.77 0.23 6.08
CA LYS A 203 -23.34 -0.01 5.87
C LYS A 203 -22.64 1.17 5.21
N SER A 204 -23.38 2.06 4.56
CA SER A 204 -22.80 3.23 3.89
C SER A 204 -22.78 4.43 4.82
N PHE A 205 -21.66 5.16 4.85
CA PHE A 205 -21.55 6.47 5.50
C PHE A 205 -20.91 7.46 4.55
N VAL A 206 -21.27 8.73 4.70
CA VAL A 206 -20.98 9.77 3.72
C VAL A 206 -20.01 10.77 4.31
N THR A 207 -18.84 10.93 3.71
CA THR A 207 -17.75 11.74 4.28
C THR A 207 -17.27 12.79 3.28
N GLN A 208 -16.80 13.92 3.78
CA GLN A 208 -16.15 14.94 2.98
C GLN A 208 -14.67 14.58 2.72
N HIS A 209 -13.96 14.03 3.72
CA HIS A 209 -12.58 13.57 3.56
C HIS A 209 -12.59 12.04 3.37
N ALA A 210 -12.04 11.55 2.25
CA ALA A 210 -12.02 10.15 1.85
C ALA A 210 -11.02 9.23 2.62
N ALA A 211 -10.73 9.50 3.89
CA ALA A 211 -9.68 8.81 4.67
C ALA A 211 -10.07 7.43 5.24
N PHE A 212 -11.34 7.03 5.22
CA PHE A 212 -11.87 5.88 5.99
C PHE A 212 -12.06 4.61 5.16
N GLY A 213 -11.34 4.46 4.03
CA GLY A 213 -11.38 3.29 3.15
C GLY A 213 -11.04 1.99 3.88
N TYR A 214 -9.90 1.93 4.56
CA TYR A 214 -9.46 0.76 5.34
C TYR A 214 -10.42 0.42 6.49
N LEU A 215 -10.88 1.43 7.24
CA LEU A 215 -11.89 1.27 8.29
C LEU A 215 -13.16 0.62 7.71
N ALA A 216 -13.66 1.16 6.60
CA ALA A 216 -14.85 0.64 5.96
C ALA A 216 -14.68 -0.82 5.54
N LEU A 217 -13.52 -1.15 4.95
CA LEU A 217 -13.24 -2.50 4.47
C LEU A 217 -13.11 -3.51 5.61
N ASP A 218 -12.38 -3.17 6.68
CA ASP A 218 -12.14 -4.06 7.82
C ASP A 218 -13.39 -4.37 8.63
N TYR A 219 -14.31 -3.40 8.75
CA TYR A 219 -15.53 -3.52 9.57
C TYR A 219 -16.80 -3.69 8.74
N GLY A 220 -16.68 -3.95 7.44
CA GLY A 220 -17.80 -4.31 6.56
C GLY A 220 -18.78 -3.17 6.28
N LEU A 221 -18.29 -1.92 6.34
CA LEU A 221 -18.97 -0.72 5.91
C LEU A 221 -18.60 -0.36 4.46
N LYS A 222 -19.06 0.80 4.00
CA LYS A 222 -18.77 1.39 2.69
C LYS A 222 -18.63 2.90 2.88
N GLN A 223 -17.44 3.42 2.66
CA GLN A 223 -17.23 4.85 2.56
C GLN A 223 -17.87 5.37 1.27
N VAL A 224 -18.54 6.52 1.35
CA VAL A 224 -19.01 7.27 0.18
C VAL A 224 -18.48 8.70 0.30
N PRO A 225 -17.38 9.04 -0.40
CA PRO A 225 -16.86 10.40 -0.41
C PRO A 225 -17.81 11.33 -1.18
N ILE A 226 -17.81 12.61 -0.80
CA ILE A 226 -18.49 13.69 -1.52
C ILE A 226 -17.43 14.65 -2.04
N ALA A 227 -17.41 14.85 -3.35
CA ALA A 227 -16.47 15.76 -4.01
C ALA A 227 -16.84 17.24 -3.80
N GLY A 228 -15.86 18.13 -3.92
CA GLY A 228 -16.08 19.58 -3.93
C GLY A 228 -16.65 20.16 -2.63
N LEU A 229 -16.36 19.52 -1.50
CA LEU A 229 -16.61 20.08 -0.17
C LEU A 229 -15.27 20.23 0.55
N SER A 230 -14.94 21.46 0.95
CA SER A 230 -13.82 21.75 1.84
C SER A 230 -14.39 22.23 3.19
N PRO A 231 -13.73 21.91 4.32
CA PRO A 231 -14.12 22.45 5.61
C PRO A 231 -13.87 23.97 5.71
N GLU A 232 -13.08 24.55 4.80
CA GLU A 232 -12.65 25.95 4.82
C GLU A 232 -13.36 26.82 3.78
N GLU A 233 -13.92 26.21 2.73
CA GLU A 233 -14.56 26.93 1.63
C GLU A 233 -16.08 26.68 1.54
N GLU A 234 -16.86 27.76 1.32
CA GLU A 234 -18.30 27.63 1.11
C GLU A 234 -18.55 27.03 -0.29
N PRO A 235 -19.30 25.92 -0.42
CA PRO A 235 -19.63 25.36 -1.72
C PRO A 235 -20.48 26.32 -2.54
N SER A 236 -20.33 26.26 -3.87
CA SER A 236 -21.14 27.08 -4.78
C SER A 236 -22.65 26.81 -4.63
N SER A 237 -23.50 27.77 -5.00
CA SER A 237 -24.95 27.58 -4.95
C SER A 237 -25.45 26.43 -5.85
N GLY A 238 -24.73 26.16 -6.95
CA GLY A 238 -25.00 25.01 -7.81
C GLY A 238 -24.68 23.69 -7.09
N ARG A 239 -23.50 23.61 -6.47
CA ARG A 239 -23.07 22.45 -5.70
C ARG A 239 -24.00 22.16 -4.52
N LEU A 240 -24.46 23.18 -3.81
CA LEU A 240 -25.46 23.04 -2.74
C LEU A 240 -26.80 22.45 -3.24
N ALA A 241 -27.23 22.84 -4.45
CA ALA A 241 -28.46 22.32 -5.04
C ALA A 241 -28.29 20.83 -5.43
N GLU A 242 -27.17 20.48 -6.05
CA GLU A 242 -26.83 19.08 -6.39
C GLU A 242 -26.76 18.21 -5.13
N LEU A 243 -26.07 18.67 -4.09
CA LEU A 243 -25.95 17.95 -2.83
C LEU A 243 -27.32 17.77 -2.15
N LYS A 244 -28.18 18.78 -2.18
CA LYS A 244 -29.55 18.68 -1.66
C LYS A 244 -30.36 17.61 -2.38
N GLU A 245 -30.24 17.53 -3.71
CA GLU A 245 -30.89 16.47 -4.49
C GLU A 245 -30.29 15.09 -4.16
N TYR A 246 -28.97 15.00 -4.04
CA TYR A 246 -28.25 13.79 -3.69
C TYR A 246 -28.65 13.24 -2.31
N VAL A 247 -28.66 14.10 -1.29
CA VAL A 247 -29.14 13.81 0.07
C VAL A 247 -30.56 13.30 0.03
N LYS A 248 -31.46 13.99 -0.65
CA LYS A 248 -32.88 13.64 -0.71
C LYS A 248 -33.09 12.30 -1.41
N LYS A 249 -32.37 12.05 -2.50
CA LYS A 249 -32.43 10.80 -3.29
C LYS A 249 -31.96 9.60 -2.46
N ASN A 250 -30.85 9.75 -1.74
CA ASN A 250 -30.23 8.67 -0.95
C ASN A 250 -30.68 8.63 0.52
N LYS A 251 -31.57 9.54 0.94
CA LYS A 251 -32.08 9.67 2.33
C LYS A 251 -30.94 9.77 3.35
N ILE A 252 -29.93 10.57 3.02
CA ILE A 252 -28.74 10.75 3.85
C ILE A 252 -29.11 11.54 5.12
N ASN A 253 -28.77 10.98 6.28
CA ASN A 253 -29.03 11.62 7.58
C ASN A 253 -27.87 12.47 8.06
N TYR A 254 -26.64 11.99 7.86
CA TYR A 254 -25.40 12.62 8.30
C TYR A 254 -24.40 12.71 7.17
N ILE A 255 -23.68 13.83 7.11
CA ILE A 255 -22.43 13.96 6.37
C ILE A 255 -21.32 14.19 7.41
N TYR A 256 -20.26 13.41 7.29
CA TYR A 256 -19.11 13.43 8.19
C TYR A 256 -18.01 14.38 7.67
N PHE A 257 -17.39 15.13 8.58
CA PHE A 257 -16.30 16.08 8.32
C PHE A 257 -15.11 15.81 9.24
N GLU A 258 -13.89 16.18 8.81
CA GLU A 258 -12.65 15.96 9.58
C GLU A 258 -12.62 16.68 10.95
N LYS A 259 -13.18 17.89 10.98
CA LYS A 259 -13.20 18.79 12.14
C LYS A 259 -14.58 19.41 12.28
N ASN A 260 -14.83 20.00 13.45
CA ASN A 260 -16.00 20.85 13.63
C ASN A 260 -15.91 22.01 12.63
N ALA A 261 -16.60 21.87 11.49
CA ALA A 261 -16.71 22.93 10.51
C ALA A 261 -17.27 24.15 11.23
N ASN A 262 -16.50 25.23 11.28
CA ASN A 262 -16.78 26.39 12.12
C ASN A 262 -18.04 27.11 11.60
N ASP A 263 -19.17 26.61 12.08
CA ASP A 263 -20.47 27.20 12.37
C ASP A 263 -21.21 28.05 11.33
N LYS A 264 -20.64 28.36 10.17
CA LYS A 264 -21.35 29.05 9.09
C LYS A 264 -21.50 28.17 7.86
N ILE A 265 -20.41 27.60 7.35
CA ILE A 265 -20.43 26.72 6.17
C ILE A 265 -21.25 25.46 6.47
N ALA A 266 -20.91 24.79 7.57
CA ALA A 266 -21.65 23.66 8.11
C ALA A 266 -23.14 23.97 8.35
N LYS A 267 -23.46 25.13 8.95
CA LYS A 267 -24.86 25.50 9.20
C LYS A 267 -25.61 25.78 7.90
N THR A 268 -24.99 26.44 6.93
CA THR A 268 -25.59 26.66 5.61
C THR A 268 -25.86 25.32 4.94
N LEU A 269 -24.88 24.42 4.92
CA LEU A 269 -25.01 23.08 4.36
C LEU A 269 -26.15 22.29 5.02
N ALA A 270 -26.14 22.22 6.36
CA ALA A 270 -27.15 21.53 7.15
C ALA A 270 -28.57 22.09 6.90
N ASN A 271 -28.71 23.42 6.86
CA ASN A 271 -30.00 24.08 6.67
C ASN A 271 -30.53 23.96 5.24
N GLU A 272 -29.67 24.17 4.24
CA GLU A 272 -30.07 24.20 2.83
C GLU A 272 -30.29 22.79 2.27
N ALA A 273 -29.41 21.84 2.61
CA ALA A 273 -29.52 20.45 2.17
C ALA A 273 -30.42 19.60 3.10
N GLY A 274 -30.75 20.09 4.31
CA GLY A 274 -31.60 19.38 5.26
C GLY A 274 -30.92 18.18 5.91
N ILE A 275 -29.60 18.27 6.14
CA ILE A 275 -28.74 17.22 6.69
C ILE A 275 -28.23 17.57 8.08
N LYS A 276 -27.84 16.55 8.83
CA LYS A 276 -27.04 16.74 10.04
C LYS A 276 -25.56 16.58 9.69
N LEU A 277 -24.73 17.29 10.45
CA LEU A 277 -23.29 17.20 10.35
C LEU A 277 -22.75 16.52 11.58
N GLU A 278 -21.72 15.71 11.37
CA GLU A 278 -21.02 15.00 12.42
C GLU A 278 -19.52 15.01 12.12
N VAL A 279 -18.70 14.86 13.15
CA VAL A 279 -17.25 14.74 12.98
C VAL A 279 -16.88 13.27 12.81
N LEU A 280 -16.05 12.99 11.82
CA LEU A 280 -15.29 11.75 11.72
C LEU A 280 -13.84 12.18 11.48
N ASN A 281 -13.02 12.09 12.53
CA ASN A 281 -11.69 12.67 12.55
C ASN A 281 -10.69 11.68 11.93
N PRO A 282 -9.94 12.06 10.88
CA PRO A 282 -8.94 11.19 10.25
C PRO A 282 -7.71 10.99 11.14
N LEU A 283 -7.59 11.67 12.28
CA LEU A 283 -6.49 11.53 13.25
C LEU A 283 -5.13 12.00 12.73
N GLU A 284 -5.12 12.72 11.62
CA GLU A 284 -3.94 13.32 10.98
C GLU A 284 -3.27 14.37 11.88
N SER A 285 -4.09 15.15 12.59
CA SER A 285 -3.63 16.10 13.60
C SER A 285 -4.55 16.14 14.81
N LEU A 286 -3.96 16.46 15.97
CA LEU A 286 -4.68 16.98 17.12
C LEU A 286 -4.14 18.36 17.45
N THR A 287 -5.02 19.25 17.88
CA THR A 287 -4.60 20.56 18.40
C THR A 287 -3.86 20.40 19.72
N LYS A 288 -3.06 21.41 20.07
CA LYS A 288 -2.38 21.43 21.37
C LYS A 288 -3.35 21.36 22.55
N GLU A 289 -4.50 22.02 22.44
CA GLU A 289 -5.54 21.99 23.47
C GLU A 289 -6.10 20.58 23.68
N GLN A 290 -6.38 19.85 22.59
CA GLN A 290 -6.84 18.46 22.66
C GLN A 290 -5.82 17.55 23.34
N MET A 291 -4.54 17.65 22.94
CA MET A 291 -3.46 16.88 23.56
C MET A 291 -3.27 17.24 25.05
N ASP A 292 -3.34 18.53 25.41
CA ASP A 292 -3.25 18.99 26.81
C ASP A 292 -4.45 18.52 27.65
N ASN A 293 -5.62 18.33 27.03
CA ASN A 293 -6.82 17.75 27.64
C ASN A 293 -6.78 16.21 27.74
N GLY A 294 -5.74 15.58 27.18
CA GLY A 294 -5.53 14.14 27.23
C GLY A 294 -6.25 13.35 26.14
N GLU A 295 -6.70 14.01 25.06
CA GLU A 295 -7.16 13.31 23.87
C GLU A 295 -5.97 12.59 23.21
N ASP A 296 -6.17 11.33 22.86
CA ASP A 296 -5.20 10.48 22.20
C ASP A 296 -5.82 9.72 21.01
N TYR A 297 -5.01 8.88 20.33
CA TYR A 297 -5.51 8.05 19.22
C TYR A 297 -6.73 7.21 19.64
N VAL A 298 -6.68 6.59 20.82
CA VAL A 298 -7.73 5.68 21.29
C VAL A 298 -9.01 6.46 21.56
N SER A 299 -8.94 7.59 22.27
CA SER A 299 -10.13 8.37 22.59
C SER A 299 -10.81 8.94 21.34
N VAL A 300 -10.04 9.40 20.36
CA VAL A 300 -10.58 9.94 19.11
C VAL A 300 -11.25 8.84 18.29
N MET A 301 -10.65 7.65 18.22
CA MET A 301 -11.27 6.50 17.57
C MET A 301 -12.53 6.01 18.31
N GLU A 302 -12.57 6.07 19.64
CA GLU A 302 -13.81 5.80 20.39
C GLU A 302 -14.92 6.80 20.05
N ASP A 303 -14.58 8.07 19.82
CA ASP A 303 -15.55 9.09 19.40
C ASP A 303 -15.99 8.91 17.94
N ASN A 304 -15.07 8.54 17.04
CA ASN A 304 -15.39 8.16 15.66
C ASN A 304 -16.37 6.98 15.62
N LEU A 305 -16.21 5.96 16.47
CA LEU A 305 -17.15 4.84 16.55
C LEU A 305 -18.57 5.33 16.93
N LYS A 306 -18.68 6.17 17.98
CA LYS A 306 -19.96 6.75 18.39
C LYS A 306 -20.59 7.60 17.29
N ALA A 307 -19.76 8.34 16.53
CA ALA A 307 -20.21 9.12 15.39
C ALA A 307 -20.77 8.22 14.27
N LEU A 308 -20.07 7.13 13.93
CA LEU A 308 -20.52 6.15 12.94
C LEU A 308 -21.83 5.47 13.37
N GLU A 309 -21.99 5.11 14.64
CA GLU A 309 -23.21 4.49 15.19
C GLU A 309 -24.47 5.33 14.93
N LYS A 310 -24.35 6.66 14.85
CA LYS A 310 -25.48 7.55 14.50
C LYS A 310 -26.07 7.26 13.11
N THR A 311 -25.23 6.80 12.18
CA THR A 311 -25.65 6.37 10.84
C THR A 311 -25.89 4.87 10.79
N THR A 312 -24.94 4.07 11.27
CA THR A 312 -24.92 2.62 11.02
C THR A 312 -25.98 1.85 11.81
N MET A 313 -26.42 2.34 12.98
CA MET A 313 -27.45 1.68 13.80
C MET A 313 -28.89 1.98 13.38
N VAL A 314 -29.05 2.89 12.41
CA VAL A 314 -30.33 3.28 11.82
C VAL A 314 -30.49 2.58 10.47
N ALA A 315 -31.64 1.94 10.24
CA ALA A 315 -31.91 1.32 8.94
C ALA A 315 -32.04 2.39 7.85
N GLY A 316 -31.37 2.17 6.71
CA GLY A 316 -31.40 3.06 5.56
C GLY A 316 -31.16 2.30 4.26
N GLU A 317 -31.44 2.96 3.14
CA GLU A 317 -31.09 2.43 1.81
C GLU A 317 -29.60 2.65 1.55
N GLU A 318 -28.95 1.73 0.84
CA GLU A 318 -27.53 1.90 0.48
C GLU A 318 -27.34 3.23 -0.25
N VAL A 319 -26.33 4.00 0.17
CA VAL A 319 -26.03 5.29 -0.46
C VAL A 319 -25.25 5.02 -1.74
N VAL A 320 -25.78 5.49 -2.86
CA VAL A 320 -25.10 5.41 -4.16
C VAL A 320 -24.09 6.57 -4.25
N PRO A 321 -22.83 6.35 -4.66
CA PRO A 321 -21.87 7.43 -4.90
C PRO A 321 -22.38 8.49 -5.90
N GLU A 322 -21.91 9.74 -5.79
CA GLU A 322 -22.31 10.84 -6.70
C GLU A 322 -21.85 10.60 -8.14
N LYS A 323 -20.63 10.11 -8.29
CA LYS A 323 -20.09 9.57 -9.54
C LYS A 323 -20.13 8.05 -9.40
N GLU A 324 -20.84 7.34 -10.27
CA GLU A 324 -20.73 5.88 -10.32
C GLU A 324 -19.26 5.54 -10.57
N ALA A 325 -18.68 4.68 -9.73
CA ALA A 325 -17.45 4.00 -10.10
C ALA A 325 -17.75 3.31 -11.42
N LYS A 326 -17.16 3.81 -12.52
CA LYS A 326 -17.35 3.18 -13.81
C LYS A 326 -16.82 1.77 -13.63
N ASP A 327 -17.62 0.76 -13.96
CA ASP A 327 -17.09 -0.56 -14.31
C ASP A 327 -16.19 -0.31 -15.52
N GLU A 328 -14.93 0.04 -15.27
CA GLU A 328 -14.03 0.47 -16.31
C GLU A 328 -13.77 -0.72 -17.22
N LYS A 329 -14.41 -0.67 -18.38
CA LYS A 329 -14.20 -1.60 -19.47
C LYS A 329 -12.87 -1.29 -20.13
N THR A 330 -11.79 -1.60 -19.42
CA THR A 330 -10.42 -1.46 -19.90
C THR A 330 -9.98 -2.70 -20.67
N VAL A 331 -8.92 -2.53 -21.45
CA VAL A 331 -8.25 -3.65 -22.14
C VAL A 331 -7.75 -4.68 -21.12
N ALA A 332 -7.13 -4.21 -20.02
CA ALA A 332 -6.59 -5.07 -18.97
C ALA A 332 -7.68 -5.93 -18.29
N ASN A 333 -8.88 -5.37 -18.11
CA ASN A 333 -10.05 -6.08 -17.58
C ASN A 333 -10.73 -7.01 -18.60
N GLY A 334 -10.22 -7.05 -19.84
CA GLY A 334 -10.68 -7.95 -20.88
C GLY A 334 -11.79 -7.38 -21.77
N TYR A 335 -11.91 -6.06 -21.85
CA TYR A 335 -12.87 -5.36 -22.71
C TYR A 335 -12.14 -4.61 -23.83
N PHE A 336 -12.15 -5.20 -25.02
CA PHE A 336 -11.48 -4.67 -26.22
C PHE A 336 -12.26 -5.04 -27.48
N LYS A 337 -11.89 -4.52 -28.66
CA LYS A 337 -12.46 -4.96 -29.95
C LYS A 337 -11.48 -5.91 -30.66
N ASP A 338 -12.00 -6.80 -31.48
CA ASP A 338 -11.17 -7.76 -32.23
C ASP A 338 -10.16 -7.06 -33.16
N ALA A 339 -10.53 -5.89 -33.69
CA ALA A 339 -9.66 -5.08 -34.55
C ALA A 339 -8.45 -4.48 -33.82
N ASP A 340 -8.50 -4.41 -32.48
CA ASP A 340 -7.44 -3.85 -31.65
C ASP A 340 -6.39 -4.91 -31.30
N VAL A 341 -6.71 -6.19 -31.47
CA VAL A 341 -5.76 -7.30 -31.22
C VAL A 341 -4.73 -7.34 -32.34
N LYS A 342 -3.45 -7.47 -31.97
CA LYS A 342 -2.31 -7.55 -32.88
C LYS A 342 -1.39 -8.70 -32.51
N ASP A 343 -0.73 -9.27 -33.50
CA ASP A 343 0.35 -10.23 -33.29
C ASP A 343 1.44 -9.63 -32.41
N ARG A 344 2.13 -10.48 -31.65
CA ARG A 344 3.21 -10.11 -30.73
C ARG A 344 4.44 -10.97 -30.96
N GLU A 345 5.58 -10.43 -30.56
CA GLU A 345 6.86 -11.11 -30.66
C GLU A 345 7.33 -11.61 -29.28
N LEU A 346 8.28 -12.55 -29.24
CA LEU A 346 8.83 -13.02 -27.97
C LEU A 346 9.62 -11.92 -27.23
N SER A 347 10.09 -10.92 -27.97
CA SER A 347 10.80 -9.73 -27.45
C SER A 347 9.96 -8.96 -26.42
N ASP A 348 8.64 -8.96 -26.55
CA ASP A 348 7.70 -8.37 -25.59
C ASP A 348 7.86 -8.97 -24.18
N TYR A 349 8.24 -10.24 -24.09
CA TYR A 349 8.42 -11.00 -22.85
C TYR A 349 9.89 -11.13 -22.41
N THR A 350 10.85 -10.54 -23.13
CA THR A 350 12.29 -10.62 -22.78
C THR A 350 12.58 -10.16 -21.36
N GLY A 351 13.31 -10.95 -20.57
CA GLY A 351 13.60 -10.64 -19.17
C GLY A 351 13.93 -11.88 -18.36
N GLU A 352 14.29 -11.65 -17.10
CA GLU A 352 14.41 -12.69 -16.08
C GLU A 352 13.16 -12.65 -15.21
N TRP A 353 12.54 -13.81 -15.01
CA TRP A 353 11.22 -13.91 -14.41
C TRP A 353 11.21 -14.92 -13.27
N GLN A 354 10.55 -14.59 -12.17
CA GLN A 354 10.42 -15.44 -10.98
C GLN A 354 8.97 -15.89 -10.76
N SER A 355 8.78 -17.14 -10.36
CA SER A 355 7.46 -17.67 -10.02
C SER A 355 6.91 -17.02 -8.75
N VAL A 356 5.61 -16.73 -8.72
CA VAL A 356 4.90 -16.28 -7.51
C VAL A 356 4.45 -17.44 -6.61
N TYR A 357 4.59 -18.70 -7.03
CA TYR A 357 4.14 -19.84 -6.24
C TYR A 357 4.87 -20.01 -4.89
N PRO A 358 6.21 -19.79 -4.81
CA PRO A 358 6.90 -19.76 -3.53
C PRO A 358 6.39 -18.67 -2.58
N LEU A 359 6.03 -17.50 -3.13
CA LEU A 359 5.47 -16.35 -2.39
C LEU A 359 4.10 -16.70 -1.81
N LEU A 360 3.25 -17.39 -2.57
CA LEU A 360 1.98 -17.89 -2.00
C LEU A 360 2.21 -18.82 -0.81
N LYS A 361 3.19 -19.73 -0.91
CA LYS A 361 3.47 -20.74 0.12
C LYS A 361 4.11 -20.16 1.39
N ASP A 362 4.94 -19.13 1.25
CA ASP A 362 5.60 -18.47 2.39
C ASP A 362 4.70 -17.47 3.12
N GLY A 363 3.51 -17.19 2.56
CA GLY A 363 2.45 -16.40 3.19
C GLY A 363 2.48 -14.92 2.87
N ILE A 364 3.41 -14.45 2.02
CA ILE A 364 3.49 -13.02 1.68
C ILE A 364 2.23 -12.50 0.96
N LEU A 365 1.48 -13.39 0.30
CA LEU A 365 0.25 -13.04 -0.42
C LEU A 365 -1.01 -13.14 0.45
N ASP A 366 -0.91 -13.48 1.74
CA ASP A 366 -2.09 -13.69 2.58
C ASP A 366 -2.92 -12.41 2.76
N GLU A 367 -2.26 -11.25 2.82
CA GLU A 367 -2.93 -9.95 2.88
C GLU A 367 -3.65 -9.59 1.58
N VAL A 368 -3.09 -9.96 0.41
CA VAL A 368 -3.75 -9.82 -0.90
C VAL A 368 -5.07 -10.60 -0.91
N PHE A 369 -5.09 -11.84 -0.39
CA PHE A 369 -6.30 -12.65 -0.35
C PHE A 369 -7.32 -12.14 0.68
N ASP A 370 -6.88 -11.58 1.80
CA ASP A 370 -7.74 -10.91 2.77
C ASP A 370 -8.44 -9.70 2.16
N TYR A 371 -7.71 -8.88 1.39
CA TYR A 371 -8.29 -7.77 0.65
C TYR A 371 -9.29 -8.22 -0.41
N LYS A 372 -8.94 -9.19 -1.26
CA LYS A 372 -9.86 -9.72 -2.29
C LYS A 372 -11.15 -10.25 -1.66
N ALA A 373 -11.08 -10.93 -0.52
CA ALA A 373 -12.26 -11.40 0.20
C ALA A 373 -13.17 -10.27 0.70
N LYS A 374 -12.59 -9.20 1.25
CA LYS A 374 -13.37 -8.05 1.75
C LYS A 374 -13.95 -7.19 0.63
N ILE A 375 -13.23 -7.03 -0.48
CA ILE A 375 -13.64 -6.23 -1.64
C ILE A 375 -14.74 -6.96 -2.42
N ASN A 376 -14.46 -8.19 -2.87
CA ASN A 376 -15.34 -8.90 -3.80
C ASN A 376 -16.50 -9.61 -3.11
N LYS A 377 -16.35 -10.00 -1.83
CA LYS A 377 -17.37 -10.65 -0.99
C LYS A 377 -17.98 -11.92 -1.61
N ASP A 378 -17.28 -12.55 -2.55
CA ASP A 378 -17.67 -13.76 -3.27
C ASP A 378 -16.97 -15.02 -2.75
N MET A 379 -15.75 -14.87 -2.22
CA MET A 379 -14.94 -15.93 -1.62
C MET A 379 -14.29 -15.44 -0.33
N THR A 380 -14.07 -16.35 0.61
CA THR A 380 -13.24 -16.12 1.79
C THR A 380 -11.75 -16.05 1.42
N ALA A 381 -10.92 -15.46 2.29
CA ALA A 381 -9.48 -15.38 2.06
C ALA A 381 -8.83 -16.77 1.88
N ALA A 382 -9.32 -17.78 2.61
CA ALA A 382 -8.88 -19.17 2.47
C ALA A 382 -9.26 -19.77 1.11
N GLU A 383 -10.49 -19.54 0.65
CA GLU A 383 -10.94 -19.98 -0.68
C GLU A 383 -10.16 -19.28 -1.79
N TYR A 384 -9.86 -17.98 -1.65
CA TYR A 384 -8.98 -17.27 -2.57
C TYR A 384 -7.59 -17.90 -2.59
N LYS A 385 -7.00 -18.17 -1.41
CA LYS A 385 -5.70 -18.84 -1.31
C LYS A 385 -5.71 -20.22 -1.98
N ASP A 386 -6.77 -21.02 -1.82
CA ASP A 386 -6.90 -22.33 -2.47
C ASP A 386 -7.03 -22.22 -4.00
N TYR A 387 -7.82 -21.25 -4.47
CA TYR A 387 -7.96 -20.93 -5.89
C TYR A 387 -6.61 -20.53 -6.52
N TYR A 388 -5.92 -19.57 -5.93
CA TYR A 388 -4.60 -19.11 -6.39
C TYR A 388 -3.51 -20.17 -6.18
N THR A 389 -3.63 -21.06 -5.20
CA THR A 389 -2.74 -22.21 -5.04
C THR A 389 -2.81 -23.11 -6.26
N THR A 390 -4.03 -23.37 -6.77
CA THR A 390 -4.23 -24.17 -7.97
C THR A 390 -3.72 -23.44 -9.21
N GLY A 391 -4.04 -22.14 -9.32
CA GLY A 391 -3.60 -21.26 -10.40
C GLY A 391 -2.08 -21.20 -10.53
N TYR A 392 -1.38 -20.84 -9.45
CA TYR A 392 0.05 -20.56 -9.49
C TYR A 392 0.96 -21.79 -9.44
N LYS A 393 0.44 -22.96 -9.05
CA LYS A 393 1.26 -24.15 -8.83
C LYS A 393 2.13 -24.48 -10.03
N THR A 394 3.43 -24.50 -9.81
CA THR A 394 4.45 -24.89 -10.79
C THR A 394 5.70 -25.42 -10.09
N ASP A 395 6.50 -26.18 -10.82
CA ASP A 395 7.86 -26.60 -10.47
C ASP A 395 8.93 -25.77 -11.20
N ILE A 396 8.52 -24.81 -12.03
CA ILE A 396 9.41 -23.85 -12.71
C ILE A 396 9.71 -22.72 -11.73
N ASP A 397 10.97 -22.60 -11.33
CA ASP A 397 11.42 -21.58 -10.38
C ASP A 397 11.56 -20.23 -11.07
N THR A 398 12.23 -20.22 -12.23
CA THR A 398 12.49 -19.02 -13.03
C THR A 398 12.36 -19.30 -14.52
N ILE A 399 12.08 -18.25 -15.27
CA ILE A 399 12.06 -18.26 -16.74
C ILE A 399 12.95 -17.13 -17.22
N ASN A 400 13.94 -17.44 -18.07
CA ASN A 400 14.78 -16.43 -18.70
C ASN A 400 14.47 -16.37 -20.18
N ILE A 401 14.02 -15.21 -20.65
CA ILE A 401 13.62 -14.99 -22.04
C ILE A 401 14.60 -14.01 -22.66
N LYS A 402 15.29 -14.45 -23.72
CA LYS A 402 16.25 -13.62 -24.45
C LYS A 402 16.27 -14.00 -25.92
N ASP A 403 16.25 -12.98 -26.77
CA ASP A 403 16.16 -13.16 -28.22
C ASP A 403 14.93 -14.03 -28.56
N ASN A 404 15.12 -15.16 -29.24
CA ASN A 404 14.07 -16.14 -29.53
C ASN A 404 14.15 -17.38 -28.62
N THR A 405 14.87 -17.30 -27.50
CA THR A 405 15.07 -18.43 -26.59
C THR A 405 14.37 -18.23 -25.27
N ILE A 406 13.86 -19.34 -24.74
CA ILE A 406 13.33 -19.41 -23.37
C ILE A 406 14.07 -20.51 -22.65
N ASP A 407 14.60 -20.18 -21.48
CA ASP A 407 15.26 -21.09 -20.56
C ASP A 407 14.39 -21.24 -19.31
N PHE A 408 13.79 -22.43 -19.15
CA PHE A 408 13.01 -22.79 -17.98
C PHE A 408 13.92 -23.43 -16.94
N VAL A 409 14.01 -22.85 -15.75
CA VAL A 409 14.79 -23.40 -14.65
C VAL A 409 13.87 -24.18 -13.72
N VAL A 410 14.11 -25.48 -13.59
CA VAL A 410 13.29 -26.41 -12.80
C VAL A 410 14.21 -27.11 -11.81
N ASN A 411 14.06 -26.84 -10.51
CA ASN A 411 14.93 -27.39 -9.46
C ASN A 411 16.43 -27.15 -9.74
N GLY A 412 16.77 -26.01 -10.36
CA GLY A 412 18.13 -25.65 -10.78
C GLY A 412 18.63 -26.28 -12.08
N GLU A 413 17.83 -27.14 -12.74
CA GLU A 413 18.14 -27.66 -14.08
C GLU A 413 17.59 -26.72 -15.16
N HIS A 414 18.43 -26.43 -16.17
CA HIS A 414 18.10 -25.54 -17.28
C HIS A 414 17.51 -26.31 -18.46
N HIS A 415 16.37 -25.86 -18.95
CA HIS A 415 15.68 -26.39 -20.13
C HIS A 415 15.49 -25.27 -21.15
N GLN A 416 16.47 -25.12 -22.04
CA GLN A 416 16.48 -24.04 -23.02
C GLN A 416 16.05 -24.51 -24.41
N TYR A 417 15.13 -23.75 -25.04
CA TYR A 417 14.67 -24.01 -26.40
C TYR A 417 14.48 -22.72 -27.19
N THR A 418 14.55 -22.82 -28.52
CA THR A 418 14.26 -21.73 -29.44
C THR A 418 12.79 -21.78 -29.87
N TYR A 419 12.08 -20.66 -29.75
CA TYR A 419 10.65 -20.55 -30.03
C TYR A 419 10.35 -19.69 -31.25
N LYS A 420 9.30 -20.08 -31.98
CA LYS A 420 8.67 -19.29 -33.04
C LYS A 420 7.25 -18.92 -32.63
N TYR A 421 6.83 -17.71 -32.99
CA TYR A 421 5.45 -17.27 -32.84
C TYR A 421 4.55 -18.03 -33.84
N VAL A 422 3.39 -18.50 -33.38
CA VAL A 422 2.43 -19.25 -34.22
C VAL A 422 1.02 -18.67 -34.22
N GLY A 423 0.85 -17.44 -33.75
CA GLY A 423 -0.42 -16.70 -33.73
C GLY A 423 -0.99 -16.51 -32.33
N TYR A 424 -2.24 -16.06 -32.25
CA TYR A 424 -2.94 -15.84 -30.99
C TYR A 424 -4.34 -16.47 -30.99
N LYS A 425 -4.94 -16.56 -29.80
CA LYS A 425 -6.34 -16.94 -29.61
C LYS A 425 -7.04 -15.99 -28.65
N ILE A 426 -8.18 -15.47 -29.08
CA ILE A 426 -9.12 -14.75 -28.20
C ILE A 426 -10.00 -15.79 -27.50
N LEU A 427 -10.01 -15.74 -26.17
CA LEU A 427 -10.87 -16.54 -25.30
C LEU A 427 -11.98 -15.65 -24.73
N ASN A 428 -13.19 -16.20 -24.63
CA ASN A 428 -14.34 -15.53 -24.02
C ASN A 428 -14.65 -16.24 -22.70
N TYR A 429 -14.77 -15.48 -21.62
CA TYR A 429 -15.04 -16.00 -20.28
C TYR A 429 -16.51 -15.82 -19.90
N GLU A 430 -16.99 -16.61 -18.93
CA GLU A 430 -18.41 -16.60 -18.52
C GLU A 430 -18.89 -15.24 -17.99
N LYS A 431 -17.99 -14.47 -17.36
CA LYS A 431 -18.26 -13.10 -16.89
C LYS A 431 -18.43 -12.08 -18.04
N GLY A 432 -18.27 -12.51 -19.30
CA GLY A 432 -18.43 -11.67 -20.48
C GLY A 432 -17.18 -10.87 -20.87
N ASN A 433 -16.13 -10.89 -20.04
CA ASN A 433 -14.81 -10.40 -20.39
C ASN A 433 -14.03 -11.42 -21.23
N ARG A 434 -12.92 -10.98 -21.81
CA ARG A 434 -12.13 -11.73 -22.80
C ARG A 434 -10.64 -11.66 -22.48
N GLY A 435 -9.88 -12.61 -23.00
CA GLY A 435 -8.41 -12.60 -22.90
C GLY A 435 -7.76 -13.06 -24.19
N VAL A 436 -6.54 -12.61 -24.43
CA VAL A 436 -5.74 -13.06 -25.58
C VAL A 436 -4.62 -13.97 -25.06
N ARG A 437 -4.44 -15.11 -25.73
CA ARG A 437 -3.28 -15.97 -25.54
C ARG A 437 -2.38 -15.89 -26.77
N PHE A 438 -1.11 -15.55 -26.56
CA PHE A 438 -0.09 -15.46 -27.61
C PHE A 438 0.74 -16.74 -27.63
N ASN A 439 0.75 -17.43 -28.77
CA ASN A 439 1.21 -18.80 -28.87
C ASN A 439 2.61 -18.88 -29.47
N PHE A 440 3.45 -19.71 -28.85
CA PHE A 440 4.78 -20.02 -29.35
C PHE A 440 5.03 -21.52 -29.32
N GLU A 441 5.87 -21.99 -30.24
CA GLU A 441 6.24 -23.40 -30.36
C GLU A 441 7.73 -23.55 -30.63
N THR A 442 8.29 -24.68 -30.21
CA THR A 442 9.67 -25.05 -30.54
C THR A 442 9.70 -26.34 -31.37
N ASP A 443 10.62 -26.37 -32.34
CA ASP A 443 10.95 -27.57 -33.11
C ASP A 443 12.14 -28.33 -32.49
N ASP A 444 12.70 -27.84 -31.38
CA ASP A 444 13.85 -28.43 -30.72
C ASP A 444 13.51 -29.82 -30.19
N ALA A 445 14.38 -30.79 -30.47
CA ALA A 445 14.22 -32.15 -30.01
C ALA A 445 14.30 -32.21 -28.47
N GLY A 446 13.42 -32.98 -27.84
CA GLY A 446 13.43 -33.16 -26.39
C GLY A 446 12.70 -32.08 -25.58
N ALA A 447 12.01 -31.13 -26.23
CA ALA A 447 11.25 -30.09 -25.54
C ALA A 447 10.16 -30.60 -24.58
N GLY A 448 9.66 -31.82 -24.79
CA GLY A 448 8.74 -32.50 -23.86
C GLY A 448 7.52 -31.63 -23.53
N ARG A 449 7.31 -31.34 -22.24
CA ARG A 449 6.20 -30.49 -21.75
C ARG A 449 6.33 -29.01 -22.12
N PHE A 450 7.46 -28.57 -22.64
CA PHE A 450 7.71 -27.19 -23.05
C PHE A 450 7.50 -26.96 -24.55
N LYS A 451 7.07 -27.98 -25.30
CA LYS A 451 6.97 -27.90 -26.77
C LYS A 451 6.03 -26.79 -27.25
N TYR A 452 4.87 -26.65 -26.60
CA TYR A 452 3.85 -25.64 -26.88
C TYR A 452 3.74 -24.72 -25.66
N ILE A 453 3.77 -23.40 -25.88
CA ILE A 453 3.57 -22.41 -24.82
C ILE A 453 2.60 -21.30 -25.25
N GLN A 454 1.93 -20.71 -24.28
CA GLN A 454 1.02 -19.59 -24.46
C GLN A 454 1.22 -18.55 -23.36
N PHE A 455 1.35 -17.28 -23.72
CA PHE A 455 1.39 -16.16 -22.77
C PHE A 455 0.05 -15.45 -22.70
N SER A 456 -0.34 -15.05 -21.49
CA SER A 456 -1.45 -14.12 -21.23
C SER A 456 -0.99 -13.11 -20.17
N ASP A 457 -1.00 -11.83 -20.50
CA ASP A 457 -0.43 -10.74 -19.69
C ASP A 457 -1.35 -9.51 -19.68
N HIS A 458 -2.66 -9.70 -19.91
CA HIS A 458 -3.68 -8.64 -20.00
C HIS A 458 -3.53 -7.69 -21.21
N GLY A 459 -2.40 -7.74 -21.92
CA GLY A 459 -2.18 -7.03 -23.18
C GLY A 459 -2.84 -7.71 -24.38
N ILE A 460 -3.14 -6.93 -25.42
CA ILE A 460 -3.76 -7.42 -26.67
C ILE A 460 -2.96 -7.07 -27.94
N ALA A 461 -1.89 -6.29 -27.79
CA ALA A 461 -1.05 -5.78 -28.88
C ALA A 461 0.39 -5.63 -28.36
N PRO A 462 1.39 -5.37 -29.24
CA PRO A 462 2.78 -5.22 -28.83
C PRO A 462 2.98 -4.22 -27.69
N SER A 463 3.46 -4.75 -26.57
CA SER A 463 3.84 -4.01 -25.37
C SER A 463 4.80 -4.86 -24.54
N LYS A 464 5.63 -4.21 -23.73
CA LYS A 464 6.43 -4.91 -22.73
C LYS A 464 5.49 -5.55 -21.71
N ALA A 465 5.66 -6.84 -21.43
CA ALA A 465 4.93 -7.48 -20.34
C ALA A 465 5.46 -6.99 -18.99
N GLU A 466 4.56 -6.71 -18.04
CA GLU A 466 4.88 -6.37 -16.64
C GLU A 466 4.87 -7.62 -15.76
N HIS A 467 3.91 -8.52 -16.00
CA HIS A 467 3.89 -9.91 -15.55
C HIS A 467 3.21 -10.77 -16.61
N PHE A 468 3.22 -12.09 -16.44
CA PHE A 468 2.41 -12.96 -17.29
C PHE A 468 1.97 -14.24 -16.59
N HIS A 469 0.87 -14.78 -17.10
CA HIS A 469 0.44 -16.16 -16.92
C HIS A 469 0.93 -16.99 -18.12
N ILE A 470 1.56 -18.13 -17.85
CA ILE A 470 2.07 -19.03 -18.89
C ILE A 470 1.36 -20.38 -18.84
N PHE A 471 0.96 -20.88 -20.02
CA PHE A 471 0.43 -22.22 -20.21
C PHE A 471 1.41 -23.00 -21.07
N PHE A 472 1.73 -24.24 -20.71
CA PHE A 472 2.71 -25.04 -21.45
C PHE A 472 2.33 -26.52 -21.47
N GLY A 473 2.67 -27.21 -22.56
CA GLY A 473 2.41 -28.64 -22.72
C GLY A 473 3.12 -29.28 -23.91
N GLY A 474 3.03 -30.62 -24.00
CA GLY A 474 3.70 -31.40 -25.05
C GLY A 474 2.79 -31.87 -26.19
N GLU A 475 1.49 -31.60 -26.14
CA GLU A 475 0.50 -32.19 -27.05
C GLU A 475 0.09 -31.28 -28.21
N SER A 476 -0.58 -30.15 -27.93
CA SER A 476 -0.93 -29.13 -28.94
C SER A 476 -1.37 -27.81 -28.31
N GLN A 477 -1.45 -26.74 -29.11
CA GLN A 477 -2.02 -25.46 -28.69
C GLN A 477 -3.50 -25.57 -28.31
N GLU A 478 -4.26 -26.39 -29.05
CA GLU A 478 -5.69 -26.60 -28.81
C GLU A 478 -5.96 -27.20 -27.44
N LYS A 479 -5.08 -28.10 -26.97
CA LYS A 479 -5.22 -28.68 -25.64
C LYS A 479 -5.01 -27.63 -24.56
N LEU A 480 -4.04 -26.73 -24.74
CA LEU A 480 -3.76 -25.67 -23.78
C LEU A 480 -4.91 -24.67 -23.64
N TYR A 481 -5.68 -24.39 -24.70
CA TYR A 481 -6.86 -23.51 -24.58
C TYR A 481 -7.95 -24.04 -23.64
N ASN A 482 -7.95 -25.35 -23.38
CA ASN A 482 -8.90 -25.96 -22.43
C ASN A 482 -8.40 -25.93 -20.99
N GLU A 483 -7.14 -25.54 -20.74
CA GLU A 483 -6.62 -25.34 -19.39
C GLU A 483 -7.06 -23.97 -18.86
N LEU A 484 -7.87 -24.00 -17.79
CA LEU A 484 -8.47 -22.81 -17.16
C LEU A 484 -8.17 -22.72 -15.66
N HIS A 485 -7.49 -23.72 -15.09
CA HIS A 485 -7.34 -23.88 -13.63
C HIS A 485 -5.90 -23.71 -13.18
N ASN A 486 -4.92 -24.11 -13.98
CA ASN A 486 -3.50 -23.92 -13.70
C ASN A 486 -2.88 -22.93 -14.70
N TRP A 487 -2.41 -21.81 -14.17
CA TRP A 487 -1.86 -20.66 -14.88
C TRP A 487 -0.65 -20.12 -14.10
N PRO A 488 0.48 -20.86 -14.10
CA PRO A 488 1.72 -20.42 -13.50
C PRO A 488 2.02 -18.95 -13.84
N THR A 489 2.30 -18.16 -12.81
CA THR A 489 2.40 -16.70 -12.94
C THR A 489 3.78 -16.23 -12.54
N PHE A 490 4.30 -15.28 -13.32
CA PHE A 490 5.67 -14.83 -13.23
C PHE A 490 5.75 -13.30 -13.28
N TYR A 491 6.57 -12.75 -12.38
CA TYR A 491 6.92 -11.34 -12.30
C TYR A 491 8.42 -11.16 -12.54
N PRO A 492 8.92 -9.93 -12.83
CA PRO A 492 10.33 -9.69 -13.05
C PRO A 492 11.17 -10.13 -11.84
N ALA A 493 12.29 -10.79 -12.09
CA ALA A 493 13.21 -11.29 -11.05
C ALA A 493 13.85 -10.15 -10.22
N SER A 494 13.82 -8.91 -10.73
CA SER A 494 14.30 -7.73 -10.04
C SER A 494 13.38 -7.25 -8.91
N LEU A 495 12.09 -7.61 -8.94
CA LEU A 495 11.14 -7.22 -7.90
C LEU A 495 11.34 -8.07 -6.64
N SER A 496 11.22 -7.45 -5.49
CA SER A 496 11.12 -8.12 -4.19
C SER A 496 9.75 -8.79 -4.04
N LYS A 497 9.65 -9.70 -3.07
CA LYS A 497 8.39 -10.38 -2.75
C LYS A 497 7.28 -9.41 -2.35
N HIS A 498 7.65 -8.33 -1.66
CA HIS A 498 6.71 -7.31 -1.20
C HIS A 498 6.23 -6.44 -2.37
N GLU A 499 7.12 -6.01 -3.26
CA GLU A 499 6.75 -5.27 -4.48
C GLU A 499 5.77 -6.08 -5.34
N ILE A 500 5.99 -7.40 -5.51
CA ILE A 500 5.05 -8.27 -6.23
C ILE A 500 3.68 -8.33 -5.54
N ALA A 501 3.65 -8.45 -4.21
CA ALA A 501 2.39 -8.50 -3.47
C ALA A 501 1.63 -7.15 -3.53
N GLN A 502 2.35 -6.02 -3.54
CA GLN A 502 1.78 -4.69 -3.68
C GLN A 502 1.21 -4.46 -5.08
N GLU A 503 1.95 -4.83 -6.12
CA GLU A 503 1.51 -4.80 -7.52
C GLU A 503 0.20 -5.58 -7.74
N MET A 504 0.01 -6.72 -7.06
CA MET A 504 -1.23 -7.49 -7.14
C MET A 504 -2.49 -6.77 -6.63
N MET A 505 -2.32 -5.63 -5.95
CA MET A 505 -3.39 -4.76 -5.49
C MET A 505 -3.53 -3.47 -6.29
N ALA A 506 -2.54 -3.10 -7.12
CA ALA A 506 -2.55 -1.88 -7.93
C ALA A 506 -3.47 -1.98 -9.17
N HIS A 507 -3.80 -3.20 -9.60
CA HIS A 507 -4.73 -3.51 -10.69
C HIS A 507 -6.02 -4.15 -10.16
#